data_AF-X0ZW01-F1
#
_entry.id   AF-X0ZW01-F1
#
_cell.length_a   1.000
_cell.length_b   1.000
_cell.length_c   1.000
_cell.angle_alpha   90.00
_cell.angle_beta   90.00
_cell.angle_gamma   90.00
#
_symmetry.space_group_name_H-M   'P 1'
#
loop_
_entity.id
_entity.type
_entity.pdbx_description
1 polymer ?
#
loop_
_entity_poly.entity_id
_entity_poly.type
_entity_poly.pdbx_seq_one_letter_code
_entity_poly.pdbx_strand_id
1 'polypeptide(L)'
;GKDYKFNWLEQRIKPLGFHLVFVTRSQESFEAARRERLKVSGNPGQYDDLSIFVEEQHRMHELVAESNLPVLTLDISDNDIQMAAGRIADWLEDTGGLWME
;
A
#
# COMPACT_ATOMS: atom_id res chain seq x y z
N GLY A 1 -19.76 -4.82 5.52
CA GLY A 1 -19.12 -3.49 5.61
C GLY A 1 -20.06 -2.41 5.09
N LYS A 2 -19.70 -1.14 5.24
CA LYS A 2 -20.37 -0.01 4.55
C LYS A 2 -19.45 0.46 3.42
N ASP A 3 -20.00 0.71 2.24
CA ASP A 3 -19.25 1.27 1.12
C ASP A 3 -19.39 2.80 1.12
N TYR A 4 -18.26 3.50 1.23
CA TYR A 4 -18.19 4.95 1.23
C TYR A 4 -17.52 5.41 -0.05
N LYS A 5 -18.20 6.26 -0.82
CA LYS A 5 -17.63 6.86 -2.03
C LYS A 5 -16.88 8.14 -1.67
N PHE A 6 -15.55 8.08 -1.78
CA PHE A 6 -14.65 9.19 -1.45
C PHE A 6 -14.33 10.11 -2.64
N ASN A 7 -15.04 9.99 -3.77
CA ASN A 7 -14.80 10.81 -4.96
C ASN A 7 -14.78 12.32 -4.66
N TRP A 8 -15.66 12.80 -3.78
CA TRP A 8 -15.71 14.22 -3.37
C TRP A 8 -14.45 14.66 -2.62
N LEU A 9 -13.82 13.76 -1.87
CA LEU A 9 -12.59 14.02 -1.12
C LEU A 9 -11.42 14.01 -2.09
N GLU A 10 -11.32 12.96 -2.90
CA GLU A 10 -10.24 12.79 -3.88
C GLU A 10 -10.18 13.96 -4.88
N GLN A 11 -11.34 14.45 -5.34
CA GLN A 11 -11.41 15.66 -6.19
C GLN A 11 -10.77 16.90 -5.56
N ARG A 12 -10.76 17.00 -4.22
CA ARG A 12 -10.18 18.13 -3.49
C ARG A 12 -8.71 17.92 -3.15
N ILE A 13 -8.27 16.69 -2.89
CA ILE A 13 -6.88 16.41 -2.53
C ILE A 13 -5.98 16.16 -3.75
N LYS A 14 -6.54 15.69 -4.87
CA LYS A 14 -5.82 15.54 -6.13
C LYS A 14 -5.09 16.82 -6.58
N PRO A 15 -5.75 18.00 -6.64
CA PRO A 15 -5.06 19.24 -7.01
C PRO A 15 -4.04 19.72 -5.96
N LEU A 16 -4.03 19.15 -4.74
CA LEU A 16 -3.02 19.42 -3.72
C LEU A 16 -1.79 18.51 -3.85
N GLY A 17 -1.69 17.73 -4.93
CA GLY A 17 -0.54 16.85 -5.18
C GLY A 17 -0.53 15.58 -4.31
N PHE A 18 -1.68 15.11 -3.83
CA PHE A 18 -1.74 13.83 -3.12
C PHE A 18 -1.49 12.66 -4.07
N HIS A 19 -0.64 11.75 -3.62
CA HIS A 19 -0.23 10.54 -4.32
C HIS A 19 -0.55 9.33 -3.46
N LEU A 20 -0.92 8.21 -4.09
CA LEU A 20 -1.19 6.96 -3.41
C LEU A 20 -0.13 5.92 -3.76
N VAL A 21 0.63 5.48 -2.75
CA VAL A 21 1.55 4.34 -2.89
C VAL A 21 0.87 3.11 -2.30
N PHE A 22 0.55 2.15 -3.16
CA PHE A 22 -0.03 0.88 -2.78
C PHE A 22 1.03 -0.21 -2.77
N VAL A 23 1.43 -0.63 -1.58
CA VAL A 23 2.38 -1.74 -1.40
C VAL A 23 1.65 -3.07 -1.25
N THR A 24 2.11 -4.07 -1.98
CA THR A 24 1.54 -5.41 -2.00
C THR A 24 2.60 -6.45 -1.73
N ARG A 25 2.16 -7.68 -1.48
CA ARG A 25 3.05 -8.84 -1.47
C ARG A 25 2.36 -10.06 -2.08
N SER A 26 3.16 -10.91 -2.68
CA SER A 26 2.76 -12.25 -3.14
C SER A 26 2.26 -13.09 -1.96
N GLN A 27 1.26 -13.94 -2.22
CA GLN A 27 0.65 -14.80 -1.22
C GLN A 27 1.69 -15.72 -0.56
N GLU A 28 2.64 -16.19 -1.36
CA GLU A 28 3.73 -17.08 -0.94
C GLU A 28 4.69 -16.41 0.06
N SER A 29 4.79 -15.07 0.05
CA SER A 29 5.68 -14.33 0.96
C SER A 29 5.10 -14.08 2.36
N PHE A 30 3.80 -14.32 2.57
CA PHE A 30 3.13 -13.97 3.83
C PHE A 30 3.68 -14.73 5.04
N GLU A 31 3.99 -16.01 4.88
CA GLU A 31 4.58 -16.79 5.98
C GLU A 31 5.95 -16.26 6.40
N ALA A 32 6.77 -15.87 5.43
CA ALA A 32 8.08 -15.28 5.69
C ALA A 32 7.93 -13.95 6.43
N ALA A 33 7.01 -13.11 5.99
CA ALA A 33 6.72 -11.84 6.63
C ALA A 33 6.17 -11.98 8.05
N ARG A 34 5.30 -12.98 8.28
CA ARG A 34 4.79 -13.32 9.62
C ARG A 34 5.94 -13.62 10.57
N ARG A 35 6.93 -14.42 10.15
CA ARG A 35 8.10 -14.76 10.98
C ARG A 35 8.86 -13.52 11.42
N GLU A 36 9.07 -12.56 10.53
CA GLU A 36 9.72 -11.29 10.87
C GLU A 36 8.86 -10.45 11.82
N ARG A 37 7.55 -10.39 11.56
CA ARG A 37 6.65 -9.55 12.35
C ARG A 37 6.45 -10.05 13.78
N LEU A 38 6.45 -11.37 13.99
CA LEU A 38 6.34 -11.97 15.32
C LEU A 38 7.51 -11.63 16.25
N LYS A 39 8.68 -11.26 15.72
CA LYS A 39 9.85 -10.85 16.54
C LYS A 39 9.59 -9.57 17.34
N VAL A 40 8.69 -8.72 16.85
CA VAL A 40 8.48 -7.35 17.36
C VAL A 40 7.01 -7.02 17.63
N SER A 41 6.10 -7.99 17.49
CA SER A 41 4.65 -7.76 17.66
C SER A 41 4.25 -7.73 19.13
N GLY A 42 3.54 -6.67 19.54
CA GLY A 42 2.85 -6.61 20.84
C GLY A 42 1.52 -7.37 20.88
N ASN A 43 1.04 -7.89 19.73
CA ASN A 43 -0.14 -8.74 19.64
C ASN A 43 0.10 -9.85 18.60
N PRO A 44 0.77 -10.96 18.97
CA PRO A 44 1.08 -12.06 18.05
C PRO A 44 -0.14 -12.75 17.43
N GLY A 45 -1.26 -12.85 18.16
CA GLY A 45 -2.45 -13.59 17.72
C GLY A 45 -3.16 -12.99 16.50
N GLN A 46 -2.87 -11.71 16.16
CA GLN A 46 -3.37 -11.10 14.92
C GLN A 46 -2.86 -11.79 13.64
N TYR A 47 -1.83 -12.64 13.75
CA TYR A 47 -1.23 -13.36 12.62
C TYR A 47 -1.57 -14.85 12.61
N ASP A 48 -2.57 -15.29 13.39
CA ASP A 48 -2.98 -16.70 13.43
C ASP A 48 -3.68 -17.14 12.15
N ASP A 49 -4.41 -16.22 11.50
CA ASP A 49 -5.04 -16.43 10.22
C ASP A 49 -4.47 -15.47 9.17
N LEU A 50 -3.61 -16.00 8.29
CA LEU A 50 -3.01 -15.21 7.23
C LEU A 50 -3.96 -14.97 6.04
N SER A 51 -5.05 -15.73 5.93
CA SER A 51 -6.00 -15.59 4.80
C SER A 51 -6.70 -14.24 4.83
N ILE A 52 -6.93 -13.68 6.02
CA ILE A 52 -7.51 -12.34 6.20
C ILE A 52 -6.68 -11.29 5.47
N PHE A 53 -5.34 -11.34 5.57
CA PHE A 53 -4.50 -10.36 4.90
C PHE A 53 -4.48 -10.52 3.37
N VAL A 54 -4.64 -11.75 2.88
CA VAL A 54 -4.77 -12.02 1.45
C VAL A 54 -6.07 -11.42 0.93
N GLU A 55 -7.19 -11.68 1.61
CA GLU A 55 -8.50 -11.12 1.28
C GLU A 55 -8.52 -9.59 1.37
N GLU A 56 -7.93 -9.01 2.42
CA GLU A 56 -7.79 -7.57 2.59
C GLU A 56 -6.97 -6.95 1.45
N GLN A 57 -5.86 -7.58 1.04
CA GLN A 57 -5.06 -7.07 -0.07
C GLN A 57 -5.84 -7.12 -1.40
N HIS A 58 -6.59 -8.20 -1.66
CA HIS A 58 -7.49 -8.26 -2.82
C HIS A 58 -8.53 -7.13 -2.79
N ARG A 59 -9.11 -6.86 -1.62
CA ARG A 59 -10.06 -5.75 -1.47
C ARG A 59 -9.40 -4.39 -1.68
N MET A 60 -8.17 -4.21 -1.20
CA MET A 60 -7.40 -2.99 -1.43
C MET A 60 -7.08 -2.78 -2.91
N HIS A 61 -6.80 -3.84 -3.68
CA HIS A 61 -6.64 -3.73 -5.14
C HIS A 61 -7.87 -3.12 -5.82
N GLU A 62 -9.08 -3.59 -5.45
CA GLU A 62 -10.33 -3.06 -6.00
C GLU A 62 -10.51 -1.58 -5.64
N LEU A 63 -10.31 -1.22 -4.36
CA LEU A 63 -10.49 0.15 -3.89
C LEU A 63 -9.48 1.13 -4.48
N VAL A 64 -8.23 0.70 -4.63
CA VAL A 64 -7.16 1.50 -5.24
C VAL A 64 -7.44 1.70 -6.74
N ALA A 65 -7.96 0.69 -7.42
CA ALA A 65 -8.36 0.80 -8.84
C ALA A 65 -9.52 1.78 -9.07
N GLU A 66 -10.36 2.03 -8.05
CA GLU A 66 -11.42 3.05 -8.08
C GLU A 66 -10.91 4.48 -7.83
N SER A 67 -9.68 4.65 -7.31
CA SER A 67 -9.15 5.97 -6.95
C SER A 67 -8.84 6.84 -8.17
N ASN A 68 -9.11 8.14 -8.08
CA ASN A 68 -8.74 9.09 -9.12
C ASN A 68 -7.35 9.74 -8.91
N LEU A 69 -6.67 9.40 -7.81
CA LEU A 69 -5.33 9.88 -7.49
C LEU A 69 -4.27 9.22 -8.39
N PRO A 70 -3.09 9.83 -8.58
CA PRO A 70 -1.93 9.11 -9.09
C PRO A 70 -1.57 7.95 -8.16
N VAL A 71 -1.44 6.75 -8.73
CA VAL A 71 -1.15 5.52 -7.98
C VAL A 71 0.18 4.91 -8.45
N LEU A 72 1.03 4.55 -7.48
CA LEU A 72 2.14 3.62 -7.67
C LEU A 72 1.83 2.31 -6.96
N THR A 73 1.86 1.19 -7.66
CA THR A 73 1.76 -0.15 -7.06
C THR A 73 3.13 -0.81 -7.00
N LEU A 74 3.54 -1.27 -5.82
CA LEU A 74 4.84 -1.91 -5.59
C LEU A 74 4.70 -3.24 -4.85
N ASP A 75 5.26 -4.31 -5.42
CA ASP A 75 5.44 -5.57 -4.72
C ASP A 75 6.69 -5.51 -3.82
N ILE A 76 6.52 -5.81 -2.53
CA ILE A 76 7.57 -5.83 -1.51
C ILE A 76 7.81 -7.24 -0.93
N SER A 77 7.49 -8.28 -1.70
CA SER A 77 7.63 -9.69 -1.30
C SER A 77 9.04 -10.08 -0.86
N ASP A 78 10.06 -9.45 -1.45
CA ASP A 78 11.48 -9.69 -1.16
C ASP A 78 11.97 -8.95 0.10
N ASN A 79 11.15 -8.05 0.66
CA ASN A 79 11.51 -7.12 1.74
C ASN A 79 12.73 -6.23 1.44
N ASP A 80 13.01 -5.90 0.17
CA ASP A 80 14.05 -4.93 -0.17
C ASP A 80 13.55 -3.49 0.05
N ILE A 81 13.75 -3.01 1.27
CA ILE A 81 13.35 -1.68 1.70
C ILE A 81 14.05 -0.58 0.88
N GLN A 82 15.32 -0.77 0.52
CA GLN A 82 16.09 0.26 -0.18
C GLN A 82 15.58 0.43 -1.60
N MET A 83 15.35 -0.69 -2.30
CA MET A 83 14.78 -0.68 -3.63
C MET A 83 13.37 -0.08 -3.62
N ALA A 84 12.51 -0.49 -2.69
CA ALA A 84 11.15 0.05 -2.60
C ALA A 84 11.15 1.56 -2.32
N ALA A 85 11.96 2.02 -1.36
CA ALA A 85 12.06 3.45 -1.03
C ALA A 85 12.61 4.28 -2.20
N GLY A 86 13.63 3.76 -2.91
CA GLY A 86 14.17 4.40 -4.12
C GLY A 86 13.11 4.56 -5.20
N ARG A 87 12.37 3.48 -5.52
CA ARG A 87 11.28 3.55 -6.51
C ARG A 87 10.17 4.52 -6.15
N ILE A 88 9.86 4.66 -4.86
CA ILE A 88 8.88 5.66 -4.39
C ILE A 88 9.43 7.06 -4.59
N ALA A 89 10.69 7.31 -4.23
CA ALA A 89 11.33 8.62 -4.38
C ALA A 89 11.42 9.03 -5.85
N ASP A 90 11.91 8.14 -6.72
CA ASP A 90 12.01 8.37 -8.17
C ASP A 90 10.63 8.68 -8.76
N TRP A 91 9.60 7.90 -8.38
CA TRP A 91 8.24 8.14 -8.86
C TRP A 91 7.66 9.47 -8.37
N LEU A 92 7.89 9.84 -7.11
CA LEU A 92 7.47 11.13 -6.58
C LEU A 92 8.19 12.29 -7.31
N GLU A 93 9.45 12.12 -7.71
CA GLU A 93 10.15 13.11 -8.54
C GLU A 93 9.48 13.24 -9.91
N ASP A 94 9.25 12.11 -10.60
CA ASP A 94 8.64 12.05 -11.93
C ASP A 94 7.22 12.63 -11.98
N THR A 95 6.45 12.48 -10.90
CA THR A 95 5.07 12.98 -10.83
C THR A 95 4.95 14.38 -10.21
N GLY A 96 6.07 15.03 -9.86
CA GLY A 96 6.08 16.32 -9.17
C GLY A 96 5.51 16.25 -7.75
N GLY A 97 5.46 15.06 -7.15
CA GLY A 97 5.07 14.85 -5.76
C GLY A 97 6.21 15.01 -4.74
N LEU A 98 7.46 15.07 -5.21
CA LEU A 98 8.64 15.23 -4.34
C LEU A 98 8.75 16.66 -3.79
N TRP A 99 8.32 17.65 -4.57
CA TRP A 99 8.34 19.07 -4.21
C TRP A 99 6.98 19.69 -4.51
N MET A 100 6.39 20.40 -3.55
CA MET A 100 5.27 21.30 -3.85
C MET A 100 5.87 22.65 -4.28
N GLU A 101 5.61 23.06 -5.52
CA GLU A 101 5.81 24.45 -5.98
C GLU A 101 4.72 25.40 -5.46
#